data_AF-A0A1V5XKF1-F1
#
_entry.id   AF-A0A1V5XKF1-F1
#
_cell.length_a   1.000
_cell.length_b   1.000
_cell.length_c   1.000
_cell.angle_alpha   90.00
_cell.angle_beta   90.00
_cell.angle_gamma   90.00
#
_symmetry.space_group_name_H-M   'P 1'
#
loop_
_entity.id
_entity.type
_entity.pdbx_description
1 polymer ?
#
loop_
_entity_poly.entity_id
_entity_poly.type
_entity_poly.pdbx_seq_one_letter_code
_entity_poly.pdbx_strand_id
1 'polypeptide(L)'
;MRTEQPPRWLGRGIPPSQPSPSYLRIPLKPPGGKKPSNPVIVAILSLTIVAAMAVGIWFARRRSERVVGSPQLVMSGLVQGAASIDPLGLVIASSETLTIRTDQVIIEKVWVDSCQRPGLGRTPAARCDRQPFFERSLVKAVLQGVNCVPEQRREESISFALEINHKTRTTRLFAGKSGSLTRTKVKPVLECIQQSLASADWEQIPHEHSRYVIGVLAKYPVQKRD
;
A
#
# COMPACT_ATOMS: atom_id res chain seq x y z
N MET A 1 -9.87 67.36 -19.83
CA MET A 1 -10.98 67.25 -18.87
C MET A 1 -11.02 65.84 -18.32
N ARG A 2 -11.20 65.75 -16.98
CA ARG A 2 -11.49 64.58 -16.14
C ARG A 2 -10.34 63.59 -15.83
N THR A 3 -9.58 64.00 -14.82
CA THR A 3 -8.94 63.17 -13.79
C THR A 3 -9.98 62.38 -12.98
N GLU A 4 -9.75 61.08 -12.70
CA GLU A 4 -10.26 60.42 -11.49
C GLU A 4 -9.28 59.35 -10.97
N GLN A 5 -9.12 59.38 -9.64
CA GLN A 5 -8.20 58.60 -8.80
C GLN A 5 -8.72 57.19 -8.48
N PRO A 6 -7.84 56.24 -8.12
CA PRO A 6 -8.24 55.01 -7.45
C PRO A 6 -8.51 55.22 -5.94
N PRO A 7 -9.46 54.49 -5.32
CA PRO A 7 -9.81 54.68 -3.92
C PRO A 7 -8.78 54.11 -2.94
N ARG A 8 -8.44 54.93 -1.94
CA ARG A 8 -7.75 54.57 -0.70
C ARG A 8 -8.76 53.99 0.31
N TRP A 9 -8.56 52.75 0.71
CA TRP A 9 -8.99 52.24 2.02
C TRP A 9 -7.82 51.40 2.57
N LEU A 10 -6.95 52.04 3.35
CA LEU A 10 -6.96 52.04 4.82
C LEU A 10 -6.56 50.69 5.41
N GLY A 11 -5.33 50.68 5.91
CA GLY A 11 -4.76 49.61 6.70
C GLY A 11 -5.65 49.26 7.88
N ARG A 12 -5.87 47.95 8.05
CA ARG A 12 -6.33 47.41 9.32
C ARG A 12 -5.11 46.99 10.12
N GLY A 13 -4.98 47.62 11.27
CA GLY A 13 -4.01 47.28 12.28
C GLY A 13 -4.07 45.81 12.65
N ILE A 14 -2.89 45.24 12.81
CA ILE A 14 -2.66 43.97 13.49
C ILE A 14 -2.90 44.25 14.99
N PRO A 15 -3.88 43.63 15.65
CA PRO A 15 -4.04 43.79 17.09
C PRO A 15 -2.89 43.03 17.82
N PRO A 16 -2.18 43.66 18.78
CA PRO A 16 -1.20 43.00 19.61
C PRO A 16 -1.90 42.39 20.82
N SER A 17 -2.03 41.06 20.87
CA SER A 17 -2.21 40.29 22.12
C SER A 17 -2.49 38.82 21.80
N GLN A 18 -1.43 38.02 21.66
CA GLN A 18 -1.51 36.62 22.05
C GLN A 18 -0.29 36.27 22.90
N PRO A 19 -0.49 35.84 24.16
CA PRO A 19 0.62 35.35 24.98
C PRO A 19 1.09 34.01 24.42
N SER A 20 2.39 33.92 24.12
CA SER A 20 3.07 32.66 23.87
C SER A 20 2.88 31.73 25.07
N PRO A 21 2.36 30.50 24.90
CA PRO A 21 2.10 29.66 26.05
C PRO A 21 3.39 28.96 26.51
N SER A 22 3.84 29.33 27.71
CA SER A 22 5.08 28.90 28.39
C SER A 22 5.08 27.46 28.92
N TYR A 23 4.31 26.53 28.33
CA TYR A 23 4.22 25.14 28.84
C TYR A 23 5.30 24.18 28.31
N LEU A 24 6.30 24.66 27.55
CA LEU A 24 7.43 23.85 27.07
C LEU A 24 8.73 24.10 27.85
N ARG A 25 8.67 24.00 29.19
CA ARG A 25 9.87 23.75 30.01
C ARG A 25 9.55 22.75 31.12
N ILE A 26 9.49 21.48 30.74
CA ILE A 26 9.63 20.38 31.69
C ILE A 26 11.12 20.00 31.69
N PRO A 27 11.84 20.13 32.82
CA PRO A 27 13.22 19.64 32.89
C PRO A 27 13.22 18.11 32.81
N LEU A 28 13.93 17.55 31.82
CA LEU A 28 14.23 16.12 31.76
C LEU A 28 15.15 15.77 32.94
N LYS A 29 14.58 15.19 33.99
CA LYS A 29 15.31 14.43 34.99
C LYS A 29 15.56 13.02 34.44
N PRO A 30 16.82 12.56 34.28
CA PRO A 30 17.07 11.19 33.84
C PRO A 30 16.72 10.21 34.98
N PRO A 31 16.01 9.10 34.72
CA PRO A 31 15.82 8.06 35.73
C PRO A 31 17.07 7.19 35.82
N GLY A 32 18.05 7.63 36.60
CA GLY A 32 19.08 6.75 37.16
C GLY A 32 18.46 5.92 38.28
N GLY A 33 17.85 4.79 37.95
CA GLY A 33 17.27 3.88 38.93
C GLY A 33 17.47 2.44 38.51
N LYS A 34 18.46 1.76 39.11
CA LYS A 34 18.54 0.29 39.08
C LYS A 34 17.25 -0.24 39.70
N LYS A 35 16.37 -0.83 38.88
CA LYS A 35 15.18 -1.51 39.40
C LYS A 35 15.63 -2.66 40.31
N PRO A 36 15.02 -2.85 41.49
CA PRO A 36 15.20 -4.09 42.23
C PRO A 36 14.63 -5.22 41.36
N SER A 37 15.51 -6.07 40.84
CA SER A 37 15.11 -7.29 40.13
C SER A 37 14.51 -8.23 41.14
N ASN A 38 13.18 -8.24 41.22
CA ASN A 38 12.46 -9.18 42.06
C ASN A 38 12.79 -10.59 41.51
N PRO A 39 13.47 -11.47 42.27
CA PRO A 39 14.01 -12.73 41.74
C PRO A 39 12.94 -13.62 41.11
N VAL A 40 11.68 -13.47 41.55
CA VAL A 40 10.51 -14.13 40.99
C VAL A 40 10.25 -13.74 39.52
N ILE A 41 10.42 -12.46 39.16
CA ILE A 41 10.17 -11.99 37.78
C ILE A 41 11.27 -12.50 36.84
N VAL A 42 12.52 -12.54 37.30
CA VAL A 42 13.64 -13.08 36.53
C VAL A 42 13.46 -14.59 36.30
N ALA A 43 12.98 -15.32 37.31
CA ALA A 43 12.67 -16.75 37.18
C ALA A 43 11.56 -17.01 36.14
N ILE A 44 10.47 -16.24 36.17
CA ILE A 44 9.36 -16.39 35.19
C ILE A 44 9.82 -16.10 33.76
N LEU A 45 10.64 -15.06 33.56
CA LEU A 45 11.18 -14.71 32.24
C LEU A 45 12.13 -15.80 31.72
N SER A 46 12.96 -16.38 32.58
CA SER A 46 13.84 -17.48 32.17
C SER A 46 13.04 -18.73 31.77
N LEU A 47 11.99 -19.07 32.52
CA LEU A 47 11.14 -20.23 32.23
C LEU A 47 10.37 -20.08 30.91
N THR A 48 9.86 -18.89 30.63
CA THR A 48 9.11 -18.61 29.38
C THR A 48 10.00 -18.67 28.15
N ILE A 49 11.24 -18.19 28.22
CA ILE A 49 12.21 -18.29 27.11
C ILE A 49 12.56 -19.76 26.84
N VAL A 50 12.81 -20.57 27.88
CA VAL A 50 13.12 -21.99 27.72
C VAL A 50 11.92 -22.76 27.14
N ALA A 51 10.69 -22.46 27.59
CA ALA A 51 9.49 -23.05 27.03
C ALA A 51 9.28 -22.68 25.55
N ALA A 52 9.50 -21.41 25.18
CA ALA A 52 9.40 -20.96 23.80
C ALA A 52 10.44 -21.63 22.89
N MET A 53 11.67 -21.81 23.38
CA MET A 53 12.74 -22.54 22.67
C MET A 53 12.39 -24.01 22.48
N ALA A 54 11.89 -24.69 23.53
CA ALA A 54 11.47 -26.09 23.44
C ALA A 54 10.32 -26.28 22.44
N VAL A 55 9.33 -25.38 22.43
CA VAL A 55 8.22 -25.40 21.47
C VAL A 55 8.71 -25.11 20.05
N GLY A 56 9.61 -24.13 19.87
CA GLY A 56 10.21 -23.83 18.57
C GLY A 56 10.96 -25.01 17.97
N ILE A 57 11.77 -25.70 18.78
CA ILE A 57 12.50 -26.91 18.37
C ILE A 57 11.53 -28.06 18.06
N TRP A 58 10.48 -28.22 18.84
CA TRP A 58 9.46 -29.25 18.60
C TRP A 58 8.69 -29.01 17.29
N PHE A 59 8.30 -27.76 17.01
CA PHE A 59 7.69 -27.39 15.73
C PHE A 59 8.65 -27.53 14.55
N ALA A 60 9.94 -27.20 14.73
CA ALA A 60 10.96 -27.39 13.71
C ALA A 60 11.19 -28.89 13.40
N ARG A 61 11.18 -29.75 14.43
CA ARG A 61 11.23 -31.22 14.25
C ARG A 61 10.00 -31.75 13.52
N ARG A 62 8.78 -31.31 13.88
CA ARG A 62 7.55 -31.70 13.17
C ARG A 62 7.53 -31.28 11.70
N ARG A 63 8.21 -30.19 11.32
CA ARG A 63 8.34 -29.77 9.92
C ARG A 63 9.34 -30.61 9.12
N SER A 64 10.30 -31.26 9.76
CA SER A 64 11.30 -32.12 9.08
C SER A 64 10.78 -33.51 8.73
N GLU A 65 9.66 -33.97 9.32
CA GLU A 65 9.04 -35.26 8.98
C GLU A 65 8.09 -35.20 7.76
N ARG A 66 8.12 -34.11 6.98
CA ARG A 66 7.51 -34.05 5.64
C ARG A 66 8.55 -33.71 4.57
N VAL A 67 9.57 -34.55 4.46
CA VAL A 67 10.37 -34.67 3.22
C VAL A 67 10.63 -36.16 2.96
N VAL A 68 9.68 -36.82 2.29
CA VAL A 68 10.02 -37.87 1.34
C VAL A 68 9.94 -37.20 -0.03
N GLY A 69 11.10 -37.04 -0.65
CA GLY A 69 11.29 -36.39 -1.93
C GLY A 69 12.75 -35.98 -2.08
N SER A 70 13.57 -36.91 -2.59
CA SER A 70 15.00 -36.79 -2.84
C SER A 70 15.44 -35.46 -3.49
N PRO A 71 16.69 -35.01 -3.28
CA PRO A 71 17.25 -33.90 -4.03
C PRO A 71 17.56 -34.38 -5.45
N GLN A 72 16.67 -34.09 -6.39
CA GLN A 72 17.06 -34.02 -7.79
C GLN A 72 17.69 -32.65 -8.02
N LEU A 73 18.98 -32.67 -8.35
CA LEU A 73 19.61 -31.64 -9.18
C LEU A 73 18.75 -31.48 -10.44
N VAL A 74 17.90 -30.47 -10.48
CA VAL A 74 17.24 -30.05 -11.72
C VAL A 74 17.85 -28.73 -12.13
N MET A 75 18.45 -28.78 -13.31
CA MET A 75 19.00 -27.67 -14.09
C MET A 75 18.12 -26.43 -14.05
N SER A 76 18.75 -25.28 -14.29
CA SER A 76 18.14 -24.12 -14.94
C SER A 76 17.34 -24.57 -16.17
N GLY A 77 16.06 -24.85 -15.96
CA GLY A 77 15.11 -25.15 -17.01
C GLY A 77 14.56 -23.86 -17.57
N LEU A 78 14.97 -23.52 -18.80
CA LEU A 78 14.07 -22.87 -19.75
C LEU A 78 12.76 -23.68 -19.72
N VAL A 79 11.72 -23.09 -19.13
CA VAL A 79 10.38 -23.67 -19.12
C VAL A 79 9.81 -23.55 -20.52
N GLN A 80 10.11 -24.54 -21.35
CA GLN A 80 9.32 -24.89 -22.53
C GLN A 80 8.22 -25.83 -22.05
N GLY A 81 7.10 -25.23 -21.65
CA GLY A 81 5.94 -25.91 -21.09
C GLY A 81 4.80 -24.92 -20.91
N ALA A 82 4.20 -24.53 -22.03
CA ALA A 82 3.07 -23.60 -22.10
C ALA A 82 1.80 -24.25 -21.51
N ALA A 83 1.62 -24.11 -20.20
CA ALA A 83 0.31 -23.93 -19.61
C ALA A 83 0.31 -22.50 -19.06
N SER A 84 -0.52 -21.64 -19.64
CA SER A 84 -0.57 -20.20 -19.36
C SER A 84 -0.70 -19.95 -17.85
N ILE A 85 0.39 -19.55 -17.20
CA ILE A 85 0.31 -18.99 -15.85
C ILE A 85 -0.38 -17.64 -16.05
N ASP A 86 -1.67 -17.58 -15.75
CA ASP A 86 -2.41 -16.32 -15.76
C ASP A 86 -1.70 -15.37 -14.78
N PRO A 87 -1.15 -14.22 -15.23
CA PRO A 87 -0.46 -13.28 -14.37
C PRO A 87 -1.34 -12.81 -13.20
N LEU A 88 -2.67 -12.91 -13.34
CA LEU A 88 -3.62 -12.62 -12.27
C LEU A 88 -3.64 -13.68 -11.16
N GLY A 89 -3.31 -14.94 -11.46
CA GLY A 89 -3.19 -16.01 -10.47
C GLY A 89 -2.03 -15.77 -9.50
N LEU A 90 -0.94 -15.17 -9.99
CA LEU A 90 0.25 -14.86 -9.20
C LEU A 90 0.03 -13.70 -8.21
N VAL A 91 -0.81 -12.72 -8.57
CA VAL A 91 -1.21 -11.58 -7.70
C VAL A 91 -1.77 -12.08 -6.35
N ILE A 92 -2.46 -13.22 -6.35
CA ILE A 92 -3.11 -13.81 -5.18
C ILE A 92 -2.07 -14.39 -4.20
N ALA A 93 -1.00 -14.99 -4.73
CA ALA A 93 -0.05 -15.78 -3.96
C ALA A 93 1.10 -14.96 -3.35
N SER A 94 1.47 -13.83 -3.95
CA SER A 94 2.55 -12.97 -3.42
C SER A 94 2.31 -11.51 -3.81
N SER A 95 1.83 -10.68 -2.89
CA SER A 95 1.62 -9.24 -3.16
C SER A 95 2.91 -8.42 -3.07
N GLU A 96 3.85 -8.83 -2.21
CA GLU A 96 4.95 -7.95 -1.81
C GLU A 96 6.12 -7.93 -2.80
N THR A 97 6.18 -8.89 -3.73
CA THR A 97 7.24 -9.03 -4.75
C THR A 97 6.69 -9.38 -6.13
N LEU A 98 5.47 -8.92 -6.44
CA LEU A 98 4.87 -9.15 -7.75
C LEU A 98 5.35 -8.10 -8.75
N THR A 99 6.33 -8.46 -9.57
CA THR A 99 6.66 -7.71 -10.79
C THR A 99 6.00 -8.35 -12.00
N ILE A 100 4.97 -7.72 -12.56
CA ILE A 100 4.39 -8.11 -13.85
C ILE A 100 4.96 -7.19 -14.92
N ARG A 101 5.63 -7.75 -15.91
CA ARG A 101 6.22 -7.00 -17.01
C ARG A 101 5.50 -7.32 -18.32
N THR A 102 5.01 -6.28 -18.98
CA THR A 102 4.59 -6.33 -20.38
C THR A 102 5.47 -5.38 -21.19
N ASP A 103 5.35 -5.41 -22.51
CA ASP A 103 6.14 -4.54 -23.40
C ASP A 103 5.87 -3.05 -23.17
N GLN A 104 4.66 -2.72 -22.66
CA GLN A 104 4.20 -1.34 -22.53
C GLN A 104 4.00 -0.87 -21.08
N VAL A 105 3.92 -1.78 -20.10
CA VAL A 105 3.76 -1.42 -18.69
C VAL A 105 4.43 -2.44 -17.77
N ILE A 106 5.06 -1.93 -16.71
CA ILE A 106 5.69 -2.74 -15.68
C ILE A 106 4.98 -2.44 -14.36
N ILE A 107 4.25 -3.41 -13.83
CA ILE A 107 3.67 -3.33 -12.50
C ILE A 107 4.74 -3.78 -11.51
N GLU A 108 5.22 -2.85 -10.68
CA GLU A 108 6.33 -3.09 -9.75
C GLU A 108 5.85 -3.63 -8.41
N LYS A 109 4.69 -3.14 -7.94
CA LYS A 109 4.19 -3.46 -6.60
C LYS A 109 2.68 -3.37 -6.55
N VAL A 110 2.08 -4.31 -5.80
CA VAL A 110 0.67 -4.28 -5.38
C VAL A 110 0.64 -4.39 -3.86
N TRP A 111 -0.08 -3.51 -3.16
CA TRP A 111 -0.13 -3.54 -1.70
C TRP A 111 -1.46 -3.06 -1.15
N VAL A 112 -1.76 -3.44 0.09
CA VAL A 112 -2.83 -2.82 0.88
C VAL A 112 -2.20 -1.68 1.68
N ASP A 113 -2.71 -0.46 1.55
CA ASP A 113 -2.17 0.72 2.26
C ASP A 113 -2.79 0.87 3.65
N SER A 114 -4.11 0.79 3.72
CA SER A 114 -4.86 0.86 4.98
C SER A 114 -6.24 0.23 4.87
N CYS A 115 -6.80 -0.12 6.02
CA CYS A 115 -8.18 -0.57 6.15
C CYS A 115 -8.83 0.13 7.34
N GLN A 116 -10.16 0.18 7.36
CA GLN A 116 -10.91 0.85 8.42
C GLN A 116 -12.13 0.02 8.81
N ARG A 117 -12.20 -0.30 10.11
CA ARG A 117 -13.41 -0.84 10.73
C ARG A 117 -14.48 0.24 10.80
N PRO A 118 -15.78 -0.13 10.80
CA PRO A 118 -16.84 0.85 11.03
C PRO A 118 -16.59 1.60 12.36
N GLY A 119 -16.24 2.88 12.30
CA GLY A 119 -15.83 3.68 13.47
C GLY A 119 -14.65 4.63 13.18
N LEU A 120 -14.12 5.27 14.23
CA LEU A 120 -12.95 6.16 14.12
C LEU A 120 -11.64 5.35 14.14
N GLY A 121 -10.85 5.48 13.09
CA GLY A 121 -9.47 5.02 13.05
C GLY A 121 -9.10 4.30 11.75
N ARG A 122 -7.87 4.54 11.27
CA ARG A 122 -7.25 3.75 10.20
C ARG A 122 -6.40 2.66 10.82
N THR A 123 -6.61 1.43 10.40
CA THR A 123 -5.78 0.29 10.72
C THR A 123 -4.61 0.23 9.73
N PRO A 124 -3.36 0.01 10.19
CA PRO A 124 -2.22 -0.12 9.30
C PRO A 124 -2.28 -1.41 8.46
N ALA A 125 -1.69 -1.37 7.28
CA ALA A 125 -1.62 -2.47 6.30
C ALA A 125 -1.36 -3.87 6.89
N ALA A 126 -0.45 -3.98 7.86
CA ALA A 126 -0.03 -5.26 8.46
C ALA A 126 -1.15 -6.01 9.20
N ARG A 127 -2.28 -5.35 9.49
CA ARG A 127 -3.45 -5.95 10.17
C ARG A 127 -4.68 -6.01 9.26
N CYS A 128 -4.52 -5.65 7.99
CA CYS A 128 -5.61 -5.67 7.02
C CYS A 128 -5.67 -7.04 6.33
N ASP A 129 -6.87 -7.56 6.16
CA ASP A 129 -7.11 -8.64 5.23
C ASP A 129 -6.90 -8.16 3.79
N ARG A 130 -6.48 -9.10 2.92
CA ARG A 130 -6.34 -8.81 1.50
C ARG A 130 -7.70 -8.76 0.82
N GLN A 131 -7.75 -8.05 -0.30
CA GLN A 131 -8.95 -7.93 -1.13
C GLN A 131 -8.64 -8.41 -2.56
N PRO A 132 -8.49 -9.74 -2.77
CA PRO A 132 -7.92 -10.29 -4.00
C PRO A 132 -8.71 -9.98 -5.27
N PHE A 133 -10.03 -9.80 -5.15
CA PHE A 133 -10.88 -9.40 -6.27
C PHE A 133 -10.50 -8.02 -6.77
N PHE A 134 -10.45 -7.03 -5.88
CA PHE A 134 -10.16 -5.65 -6.23
C PHE A 134 -8.71 -5.46 -6.66
N GLU A 135 -7.77 -6.16 -6.03
CA GLU A 135 -6.36 -6.16 -6.41
C GLU A 135 -6.17 -6.68 -7.85
N ARG A 136 -6.79 -7.81 -8.19
CA ARG A 136 -6.77 -8.35 -9.57
C ARG A 136 -7.48 -7.44 -10.55
N SER A 137 -8.65 -6.90 -10.18
CA SER A 137 -9.42 -5.98 -11.02
C SER A 137 -8.61 -4.72 -11.35
N LEU A 138 -7.95 -4.13 -10.36
CA LEU A 138 -7.10 -2.95 -10.55
C LEU A 138 -5.88 -3.25 -11.43
N VAL A 139 -5.17 -4.36 -11.17
CA VAL A 139 -4.05 -4.79 -12.01
C VAL A 139 -4.50 -4.99 -13.46
N LYS A 140 -5.61 -5.69 -13.68
CA LYS A 140 -6.16 -5.92 -15.01
C LYS A 140 -6.54 -4.60 -15.70
N ALA A 141 -7.21 -3.69 -14.98
CA ALA A 141 -7.60 -2.39 -15.53
C ALA A 141 -6.37 -1.55 -15.92
N VAL A 142 -5.29 -1.59 -15.14
CA VAL A 142 -4.02 -0.91 -15.47
C VAL A 142 -3.35 -1.54 -16.70
N LEU A 143 -3.35 -2.87 -16.81
CA LEU A 143 -2.80 -3.58 -17.97
C LEU A 143 -3.60 -3.37 -19.26
N GLN A 144 -4.92 -3.19 -19.16
CA GLN A 144 -5.78 -2.92 -20.31
C GLN A 144 -5.82 -1.43 -20.67
N GLY A 145 -5.64 -0.55 -19.67
CA GLY A 145 -5.68 0.89 -19.80
C GLY A 145 -4.36 1.53 -20.23
N VAL A 146 -3.45 0.81 -20.90
CA VAL A 146 -2.16 1.39 -21.34
C VAL A 146 -2.37 2.57 -22.29
N ASN A 147 -3.39 2.50 -23.14
CA ASN A 147 -3.77 3.56 -24.06
C ASN A 147 -4.32 4.82 -23.36
N CYS A 148 -4.67 4.73 -22.06
CA CYS A 148 -5.11 5.88 -21.28
C CYS A 148 -3.94 6.81 -20.93
N VAL A 149 -2.71 6.30 -20.93
CA VAL A 149 -1.53 7.05 -20.51
C VAL A 149 -1.00 7.87 -21.69
N PRO A 150 -0.85 9.20 -21.55
CA PRO A 150 -0.29 10.02 -22.62
C PRO A 150 1.15 9.59 -22.94
N GLU A 151 1.55 9.68 -24.20
CA GLU A 151 2.93 9.43 -24.64
C GLU A 151 3.91 10.26 -23.78
N GLN A 152 4.94 9.60 -23.22
CA GLN A 152 5.97 10.26 -22.43
C GLN A 152 7.35 10.07 -23.08
N ARG A 153 8.16 11.13 -23.02
CA ARG A 153 9.55 11.13 -23.52
C ARG A 153 10.54 10.50 -22.53
N ARG A 154 10.08 10.17 -21.32
CA ARG A 154 10.87 9.64 -20.21
C ARG A 154 10.09 8.50 -19.55
N GLU A 155 10.80 7.61 -18.87
CA GLU A 155 10.15 6.63 -18.02
C GLU A 155 9.43 7.35 -16.88
N GLU A 156 8.13 7.11 -16.77
CA GLU A 156 7.29 7.72 -15.75
C GLU A 156 6.52 6.63 -15.00
N SER A 157 6.31 6.86 -13.69
CA SER A 157 5.56 5.96 -12.83
C SER A 157 4.26 6.61 -12.37
N ILE A 158 3.22 5.80 -12.26
CA ILE A 158 1.92 6.20 -11.73
C ILE A 158 1.60 5.28 -10.56
N SER A 159 1.35 5.89 -9.40
CA SER A 159 0.81 5.19 -8.25
C SER A 159 -0.71 5.30 -8.29
N PHE A 160 -1.38 4.18 -8.51
CA PHE A 160 -2.82 4.04 -8.48
C PHE A 160 -3.25 3.62 -7.08
N ALA A 161 -4.19 4.35 -6.47
CA ALA A 161 -4.76 3.99 -5.18
C ALA A 161 -6.28 3.86 -5.33
N LEU A 162 -6.82 2.68 -5.01
CA LEU A 162 -8.24 2.38 -5.08
C LEU A 162 -8.81 2.32 -3.67
N GLU A 163 -9.68 3.27 -3.36
CA GLU A 163 -10.53 3.22 -2.17
C GLU A 163 -11.74 2.33 -2.46
N ILE A 164 -11.98 1.37 -1.59
CA ILE A 164 -13.10 0.43 -1.64
C ILE A 164 -13.93 0.68 -0.40
N ASN A 165 -15.22 0.94 -0.56
CA ASN A 165 -16.13 1.12 0.55
C ASN A 165 -17.28 0.11 0.43
N HIS A 166 -17.22 -0.94 1.25
CA HIS A 166 -18.22 -2.00 1.30
C HIS A 166 -19.57 -1.50 1.85
N LYS A 167 -19.56 -0.47 2.70
CA LYS A 167 -20.80 0.10 3.25
C LYS A 167 -21.62 0.83 2.20
N THR A 168 -20.96 1.61 1.33
CA THR A 168 -21.64 2.34 0.25
C THR A 168 -21.62 1.60 -1.08
N ARG A 169 -20.93 0.46 -1.17
CA ARG A 169 -20.76 -0.34 -2.39
C ARG A 169 -20.18 0.49 -3.54
N THR A 170 -19.17 1.30 -3.21
CA THR A 170 -18.51 2.20 -4.16
C THR A 170 -17.02 1.97 -4.17
N THR A 171 -16.41 2.15 -5.34
CA THR A 171 -14.96 2.24 -5.51
C THR A 171 -14.57 3.63 -6.00
N ARG A 172 -13.39 4.10 -5.61
CA ARG A 172 -12.83 5.38 -6.07
C ARG A 172 -11.34 5.27 -6.30
N LEU A 173 -10.91 5.51 -7.54
CA LEU A 173 -9.50 5.55 -7.92
C LEU A 173 -8.94 6.98 -7.76
N PHE A 174 -7.74 7.08 -7.21
CA PHE A 174 -7.01 8.34 -7.06
C PHE A 174 -5.49 8.12 -7.19
N ALA A 175 -4.75 9.22 -7.34
CA ALA A 175 -3.30 9.18 -7.44
C ALA A 175 -2.66 9.00 -6.06
N GLY A 176 -1.85 7.96 -5.90
CA GLY A 176 -0.97 7.78 -4.75
C GLY A 176 0.23 8.73 -4.76
N LYS A 177 1.02 8.70 -3.68
CA LYS A 177 2.17 9.61 -3.50
C LYS A 177 3.44 9.17 -4.24
N SER A 178 3.52 7.92 -4.67
CA SER A 178 4.76 7.29 -5.15
C SER A 178 4.97 7.35 -6.67
N GLY A 179 4.16 8.12 -7.40
CA GLY A 179 4.28 8.29 -8.86
C GLY A 179 5.09 9.53 -9.24
N SER A 180 5.76 9.47 -10.40
CA SER A 180 6.48 10.61 -10.99
C SER A 180 5.64 11.44 -11.96
N LEU A 181 4.55 10.91 -12.51
CA LEU A 181 3.64 11.64 -13.40
C LEU A 181 2.96 12.80 -12.66
N THR A 182 2.88 13.97 -13.29
CA THR A 182 2.28 15.17 -12.67
C THR A 182 0.76 15.02 -12.48
N ARG A 183 0.22 15.57 -11.38
CA ARG A 183 -1.22 15.44 -11.04
C ARG A 183 -2.17 15.81 -12.18
N THR A 184 -1.85 16.85 -12.95
CA THR A 184 -2.67 17.30 -14.09
C THR A 184 -2.76 16.25 -15.19
N LYS A 185 -1.66 15.55 -15.47
CA LYS A 185 -1.63 14.46 -16.45
C LYS A 185 -2.22 13.17 -15.90
N VAL A 186 -2.09 12.91 -14.59
CA VAL A 186 -2.62 11.68 -13.96
C VAL A 186 -4.15 11.65 -13.95
N LYS A 187 -4.83 12.79 -13.74
CA LYS A 187 -6.29 12.84 -13.61
C LYS A 187 -7.06 12.14 -14.75
N PRO A 188 -6.85 12.45 -16.04
CA PRO A 188 -7.56 11.77 -17.13
C PRO A 188 -7.23 10.26 -17.20
N VAL A 189 -6.01 9.87 -16.85
CA VAL A 189 -5.60 8.46 -16.79
C VAL A 189 -6.44 7.71 -15.73
N LEU A 190 -6.62 8.32 -14.55
CA LEU A 190 -7.43 7.72 -13.49
C LEU A 190 -8.88 7.55 -13.90
N GLU A 191 -9.47 8.53 -14.57
CA GLU A 191 -10.86 8.45 -15.05
C GLU A 191 -11.04 7.32 -16.06
N CYS A 192 -10.09 7.17 -17.00
CA CYS A 192 -10.09 6.09 -18.00
C CYS A 192 -9.93 4.70 -17.36
N ILE A 193 -9.02 4.54 -16.40
CA ILE A 193 -8.81 3.27 -15.69
C ILE A 193 -10.00 2.94 -14.78
N GLN A 194 -10.58 3.94 -14.10
CA GLN A 194 -11.76 3.75 -13.26
C GLN A 194 -12.94 3.15 -14.05
N GLN A 195 -13.12 3.55 -15.31
CA GLN A 195 -14.14 3.01 -16.21
C GLN A 195 -13.85 1.55 -16.63
N SER A 196 -12.59 1.14 -16.59
CA SER A 196 -12.14 -0.21 -16.97
C SER A 196 -12.16 -1.20 -15.80
N LEU A 197 -12.50 -0.75 -14.58
CA LEU A 197 -12.61 -1.62 -13.41
C LEU A 197 -13.78 -2.59 -13.56
N ALA A 198 -13.56 -3.85 -13.21
CA ALA A 198 -14.63 -4.84 -13.20
C ALA A 198 -15.68 -4.50 -12.14
N SER A 199 -16.96 -4.62 -12.51
CA SER A 199 -18.08 -4.51 -11.58
C SER A 199 -18.00 -5.59 -10.51
N ALA A 200 -18.08 -5.18 -9.25
CA ALA A 200 -18.00 -6.06 -8.11
C ALA A 200 -19.39 -6.64 -7.75
N ASP A 201 -19.45 -7.94 -7.49
CA ASP A 201 -20.57 -8.52 -6.74
C ASP A 201 -20.27 -8.37 -5.24
N TRP A 202 -20.82 -7.30 -4.65
CA TRP A 202 -20.52 -6.89 -3.27
C TRP A 202 -20.95 -7.91 -2.21
N GLU A 203 -21.89 -8.81 -2.53
CA GLU A 203 -22.37 -9.82 -1.58
C GLU A 203 -21.43 -11.04 -1.51
N GLN A 204 -20.69 -11.31 -2.58
CA GLN A 204 -19.81 -12.47 -2.68
C GLN A 204 -18.37 -12.19 -2.23
N ILE A 205 -18.01 -10.92 -2.00
CA ILE A 205 -16.64 -10.55 -1.66
C ILE A 205 -16.46 -10.58 -0.14
N PRO A 206 -15.67 -11.52 0.41
CA PRO A 206 -15.40 -11.57 1.84
C PRO A 206 -14.59 -10.35 2.29
N HIS A 207 -14.98 -9.76 3.42
CA HIS A 207 -14.33 -8.57 3.98
C HIS A 207 -14.52 -8.52 5.51
N GLU A 208 -13.45 -8.16 6.24
CA GLU A 208 -13.53 -7.91 7.69
C GLU A 208 -13.77 -6.42 8.01
N HIS A 209 -13.22 -5.54 7.18
CA HIS A 209 -13.26 -4.10 7.30
C HIS A 209 -14.26 -3.48 6.32
N SER A 210 -14.75 -2.29 6.66
CA SER A 210 -15.76 -1.58 5.83
C SER A 210 -15.14 -0.75 4.71
N ARG A 211 -13.88 -0.33 4.88
CA ARG A 211 -13.14 0.43 3.88
C ARG A 211 -11.72 -0.10 3.74
N TYR A 212 -11.23 -0.11 2.51
CA TYR A 212 -9.86 -0.47 2.16
C TYR A 212 -9.28 0.57 1.21
N VAL A 213 -7.97 0.74 1.27
CA VAL A 213 -7.19 1.44 0.25
C VAL A 213 -6.13 0.47 -0.24
N ILE A 214 -6.20 0.10 -1.51
CA ILE A 214 -5.20 -0.73 -2.17
C ILE A 214 -4.40 0.11 -3.17
N GLY A 215 -3.12 -0.18 -3.30
CA GLY A 215 -2.17 0.53 -4.14
C GLY A 215 -1.54 -0.36 -5.21
N VAL A 216 -1.36 0.19 -6.41
CA VAL A 216 -0.57 -0.41 -7.49
C VAL A 216 0.42 0.64 -7.98
N LEU A 217 1.69 0.26 -8.10
CA LEU A 217 2.72 1.09 -8.72
C LEU A 217 3.02 0.55 -10.10
N ALA A 218 2.71 1.33 -11.12
CA ALA A 218 2.99 1.01 -12.51
C ALA A 218 4.07 1.95 -13.06
N LYS A 219 5.00 1.40 -13.82
CA LYS A 219 6.03 2.12 -14.58
C LYS A 219 5.73 1.98 -16.07
N TYR A 220 5.78 3.09 -16.77
CA TYR A 220 5.57 3.17 -18.21
C TYR A 220 6.91 3.54 -18.85
N PRO A 221 7.49 2.64 -19.68
CA PRO A 221 8.72 2.92 -20.39
C PRO A 221 8.51 4.04 -21.42
N VAL A 222 9.61 4.59 -21.93
CA VAL A 222 9.56 5.58 -23.01
C VAL A 222 8.89 4.95 -24.22
N GLN A 223 7.78 5.54 -24.68
CA GLN A 223 7.17 5.12 -25.94
C GLN A 223 7.99 5.73 -27.07
N LYS A 224 8.73 4.88 -27.80
CA LYS A 224 9.46 5.27 -29.00
C LYS A 224 8.42 5.39 -30.12
N ARG A 225 8.27 6.58 -30.72
CA ARG A 225 7.58 6.70 -32.01
C ARG A 225 8.49 6.09 -33.06
N ASP A 226 8.03 5.01 -33.68
CA ASP A 226 8.53 4.57 -34.98
C ASP A 226 7.86 5.36 -36.10
#